data_AF-A0A1G7YFX8-F1
#
_entry.id   AF-A0A1G7YFX8-F1
#
_cell.length_a   1.000
_cell.length_b   1.000
_cell.length_c   1.000
_cell.angle_alpha   90.00
_cell.angle_beta   90.00
_cell.angle_gamma   90.00
#
_symmetry.space_group_name_H-M   'P 1'
#
loop_
_entity.id
_entity.type
_entity.pdbx_description
1 polymer ?
#
loop_
_entity_poly.entity_id
_entity_poly.type
_entity_poly.pdbx_seq_one_letter_code
_entity_poly.pdbx_strand_id
1 'polypeptide(L)'
;MNALVYVLALLFILPFLAWYIVYIITVKRTKRKGKAMRLAADVSAILFIGSVHILAHSIWGGSFFWVILIIILLIAAAFTYLHYQSEEAVDVKKLLKGIWRFTFFVFMMLYFLLLLYGLISYLLSSFLG
;
A
#
# COMPACT_ATOMS: atom_id res chain seq x y z
N MET A 1 -20.18 20.22 -7.24
CA MET A 1 -19.69 19.09 -6.43
C MET A 1 -18.27 18.79 -6.89
N ASN A 2 -17.26 19.08 -6.08
CA ASN A 2 -15.87 19.17 -6.54
C ASN A 2 -15.32 17.78 -6.86
N ALA A 3 -14.78 17.60 -8.07
CA ALA A 3 -14.19 16.33 -8.54
C ALA A 3 -13.17 15.73 -7.56
N LEU A 4 -12.47 16.58 -6.80
CA LEU A 4 -11.55 16.22 -5.72
C LEU A 4 -12.19 15.29 -4.66
N VAL A 5 -13.43 15.58 -4.24
CA VAL A 5 -14.13 14.79 -3.21
C VAL A 5 -14.43 13.38 -3.71
N TYR A 6 -14.81 13.24 -4.97
CA TYR A 6 -15.04 11.93 -5.58
C TYR A 6 -13.77 11.11 -5.75
N VAL A 7 -12.67 11.77 -6.14
CA VAL A 7 -11.36 11.12 -6.27
C VAL A 7 -10.89 10.61 -4.90
N LEU A 8 -10.99 11.43 -3.84
CA LEU A 8 -10.65 11.01 -2.49
C LEU A 8 -11.54 9.87 -1.97
N ALA A 9 -12.85 9.91 -2.24
CA ALA A 9 -13.77 8.85 -1.86
C ALA A 9 -13.48 7.52 -2.59
N LEU A 10 -13.21 7.57 -3.90
CA LEU A 10 -12.81 6.40 -4.68
C LEU A 10 -11.51 5.82 -4.13
N LEU A 11 -10.51 6.66 -3.90
CA LEU A 11 -9.23 6.22 -3.41
C LEU A 11 -9.33 5.66 -1.99
N PHE A 12 -10.19 6.21 -1.12
CA PHE A 12 -10.50 5.69 0.22
C PHE A 12 -10.99 4.24 0.18
N ILE A 13 -11.92 3.96 -0.73
CA ILE A 13 -12.66 2.70 -0.77
C ILE A 13 -11.88 1.64 -1.56
N LEU A 14 -11.23 2.01 -2.66
CA LEU A 14 -10.73 1.07 -3.67
C LEU A 14 -9.72 0.03 -3.16
N PRO A 15 -8.59 0.38 -2.51
CA PRO A 15 -7.61 -0.60 -2.06
C PRO A 15 -8.13 -1.46 -0.91
N PHE A 16 -8.96 -0.88 -0.03
CA PHE A 16 -9.62 -1.60 1.05
C PHE A 16 -10.64 -2.61 0.56
N LEU A 17 -11.48 -2.19 -0.38
CA LEU A 17 -12.51 -3.03 -0.98
C LEU A 17 -11.86 -4.19 -1.76
N ALA A 18 -10.82 -3.90 -2.53
CA ALA A 18 -10.08 -4.93 -3.26
C ALA A 18 -9.45 -5.96 -2.30
N TRP A 19 -8.78 -5.50 -1.23
CA TRP A 19 -8.23 -6.40 -0.22
C TRP A 19 -9.32 -7.29 0.41
N TYR A 20 -10.44 -6.70 0.80
CA TYR A 20 -11.56 -7.40 1.42
C TYR A 20 -12.21 -8.42 0.48
N ILE A 21 -12.43 -8.06 -0.79
CA ILE A 21 -12.97 -8.96 -1.81
C ILE A 21 -12.05 -10.15 -2.03
N VAL A 22 -10.74 -9.92 -2.22
CA VAL A 22 -9.76 -11.00 -2.43
C VAL A 22 -9.72 -11.91 -1.20
N TYR A 23 -9.78 -11.33 0.01
CA TYR A 23 -9.84 -12.09 1.25
C TYR A 23 -11.07 -13.02 1.31
N ILE A 24 -12.28 -12.49 1.10
CA ILE A 24 -13.52 -13.29 1.16
C ILE A 24 -13.52 -14.40 0.11
N ILE A 25 -13.20 -14.07 -1.15
CA ILE A 25 -13.18 -15.06 -2.23
C ILE A 25 -12.21 -16.19 -1.89
N THR A 26 -11.04 -15.84 -1.36
CA THR A 26 -10.00 -16.83 -1.05
C THR A 26 -10.35 -17.66 0.18
N VAL A 27 -10.97 -17.08 1.22
CA VAL A 27 -11.48 -17.84 2.37
C VAL A 27 -12.56 -18.81 1.92
N LYS A 28 -13.53 -18.36 1.11
CA LYS A 28 -14.62 -19.22 0.60
C LYS A 28 -14.10 -20.39 -0.23
N ARG A 29 -13.07 -20.16 -1.06
CA ARG A 29 -12.48 -21.22 -1.90
C ARG A 29 -11.54 -22.16 -1.16
N THR A 30 -10.68 -21.64 -0.29
CA THR A 30 -9.59 -22.43 0.31
C THR A 30 -9.88 -22.89 1.74
N LYS A 31 -10.88 -22.30 2.41
CA LYS A 31 -11.19 -22.46 3.85
C LYS A 31 -10.00 -22.19 4.79
N ARG A 32 -8.91 -21.61 4.27
CA ARG A 32 -7.68 -21.33 5.02
C ARG A 32 -7.48 -19.82 5.20
N LYS A 33 -7.87 -19.30 6.36
CA LYS A 33 -7.79 -17.86 6.70
C LYS A 33 -6.38 -17.28 6.47
N GLY A 34 -5.34 -17.97 6.92
CA GLY A 34 -3.96 -17.51 6.74
C GLY A 34 -3.50 -17.43 5.27
N LYS A 35 -3.99 -18.33 4.40
CA LYS A 35 -3.67 -18.27 2.96
C LYS A 35 -4.42 -17.11 2.30
N ALA A 36 -5.68 -16.90 2.68
CA ALA A 36 -6.48 -15.79 2.19
C ALA A 36 -5.91 -14.42 2.56
N MET A 37 -5.47 -14.26 3.81
CA MET A 37 -4.82 -13.03 4.29
C MET A 37 -3.59 -12.67 3.45
N ARG A 38 -2.73 -13.67 3.21
CA ARG A 38 -1.51 -13.48 2.42
C ARG A 38 -1.82 -13.10 0.98
N LEU A 39 -2.74 -13.82 0.33
CA LEU A 39 -3.10 -13.52 -1.05
C LEU A 39 -3.77 -12.16 -1.18
N ALA A 40 -4.62 -11.78 -0.22
CA ALA A 40 -5.25 -10.46 -0.20
C ALA A 40 -4.20 -9.35 -0.08
N ALA A 41 -3.24 -9.48 0.84
CA ALA A 41 -2.14 -8.53 0.98
C ALA A 41 -1.27 -8.46 -0.28
N ASP A 42 -0.92 -9.62 -0.87
CA ASP A 42 -0.07 -9.67 -2.07
C ASP A 42 -0.73 -8.94 -3.25
N VAL A 43 -2.04 -9.11 -3.44
CA VAL A 43 -2.80 -8.49 -4.54
C VAL A 43 -3.05 -7.00 -4.29
N SER A 44 -3.43 -6.62 -3.07
CA SER A 44 -3.75 -5.22 -2.78
C SER A 44 -2.51 -4.33 -2.63
N ALA A 45 -1.32 -4.88 -2.44
CA ALA A 45 -0.06 -4.11 -2.37
C ALA A 45 0.11 -3.16 -3.57
N ILE A 46 -0.17 -3.65 -4.79
CA ILE A 46 -0.07 -2.86 -6.02
C ILE A 46 -1.06 -1.70 -6.01
N LEU A 47 -2.28 -1.97 -5.51
CA LEU A 47 -3.32 -0.95 -5.39
C LEU A 47 -2.92 0.11 -4.35
N PHE A 48 -2.38 -0.29 -3.20
CA PHE A 48 -1.88 0.65 -2.20
C PHE A 48 -0.74 1.51 -2.73
N ILE A 49 0.22 0.93 -3.47
CA ILE A 49 1.29 1.69 -4.13
C ILE A 49 0.72 2.73 -5.10
N GLY A 50 -0.21 2.33 -5.97
CA GLY A 50 -0.87 3.23 -6.90
C GLY A 50 -1.69 4.33 -6.21
N SER A 51 -2.45 3.97 -5.17
CA SER A 51 -3.22 4.93 -4.38
C SER A 51 -2.31 5.95 -3.70
N VAL A 52 -1.19 5.54 -3.09
CA VAL A 52 -0.22 6.48 -2.49
C VAL A 52 0.34 7.44 -3.54
N HIS A 53 0.66 6.96 -4.73
CA HIS A 53 1.13 7.82 -5.82
C HIS A 53 0.12 8.91 -6.18
N ILE A 54 -1.14 8.51 -6.40
CA ILE A 54 -2.22 9.43 -6.78
C ILE A 54 -2.54 10.39 -5.64
N LEU A 55 -2.58 9.93 -4.38
CA LEU A 55 -2.80 10.80 -3.21
C LEU A 55 -1.69 11.85 -3.11
N ALA A 56 -0.43 11.43 -3.19
CA ALA A 56 0.69 12.36 -3.10
C ALA A 56 0.65 13.40 -4.22
N HIS A 57 0.35 12.95 -5.45
CA HIS A 57 0.16 13.85 -6.57
C HIS A 57 -1.00 14.84 -6.36
N SER A 58 -2.13 14.36 -5.84
CA SER A 58 -3.31 15.19 -5.57
C SER A 58 -3.08 16.23 -4.48
N ILE A 59 -2.21 15.95 -3.51
CA ILE A 59 -1.95 16.83 -2.36
C ILE A 59 -0.91 17.89 -2.71
N TRP A 60 0.18 17.51 -3.37
CA TRP A 60 1.33 18.38 -3.60
C TRP A 60 1.56 18.77 -5.07
N GLY A 61 0.77 18.26 -6.02
CA GLY A 61 0.83 18.64 -7.44
C GLY A 61 2.02 18.10 -8.24
N GLY A 62 2.90 17.29 -7.63
CA GLY A 62 4.12 16.73 -8.26
C GLY A 62 4.07 15.22 -8.47
N SER A 63 4.98 14.68 -9.29
CA SER A 63 5.13 13.22 -9.43
C SER A 63 6.04 12.66 -8.33
N PHE A 64 5.47 11.77 -7.49
CA PHE A 64 6.20 11.13 -6.38
C PHE A 64 6.65 9.70 -6.72
N PHE A 65 6.69 9.35 -8.00
CA PHE A 65 7.07 8.00 -8.45
C PHE A 65 8.49 7.62 -7.99
N TRP A 66 9.43 8.55 -8.04
CA TRP A 66 10.81 8.33 -7.56
C TRP A 66 10.88 8.00 -6.07
N VAL A 67 10.05 8.63 -5.24
CA VAL A 67 9.99 8.38 -3.79
C VAL A 67 9.47 6.96 -3.53
N ILE A 68 8.45 6.53 -4.27
CA ILE A 68 7.91 5.16 -4.21
C ILE A 68 8.99 4.13 -4.54
N LEU A 69 9.75 4.36 -5.61
CA LEU A 69 10.87 3.49 -5.99
C LEU A 69 11.93 3.42 -4.89
N ILE A 70 12.32 4.56 -4.33
CA ILE A 70 13.29 4.60 -3.23
C ILE A 70 12.79 3.78 -2.03
N ILE A 71 11.53 3.93 -1.62
CA ILE A 71 10.95 3.16 -0.51
C ILE A 71 11.02 1.65 -0.81
N ILE A 72 10.63 1.23 -2.01
CA ILE A 72 10.68 -0.20 -2.40
C ILE A 72 12.12 -0.72 -2.39
N LEU A 73 13.08 0.06 -2.90
CA LEU A 73 14.50 -0.30 -2.90
C LEU A 73 15.08 -0.38 -1.49
N LEU A 74 14.71 0.54 -0.60
CA LEU A 74 15.13 0.51 0.81
C LEU A 74 14.60 -0.73 1.52
N ILE A 75 13.33 -1.09 1.28
CA ILE A 75 12.74 -2.32 1.82
C ILE A 75 13.49 -3.55 1.28
N ALA A 76 13.75 -3.59 -0.02
CA ALA A 76 14.48 -4.69 -0.64
C ALA A 76 15.91 -4.80 -0.08
N ALA A 77 16.63 -3.69 0.03
CA ALA A 77 17.99 -3.65 0.58
C ALA A 77 18.02 -4.10 2.05
N ALA A 78 17.09 -3.61 2.88
CA ALA A 78 16.99 -3.99 4.28
C ALA A 78 16.73 -5.50 4.45
N PHE A 79 15.80 -6.06 3.66
CA PHE A 79 15.50 -7.50 3.69
C PHE A 79 16.66 -8.35 3.17
N THR A 80 17.34 -7.91 2.10
CA THR A 80 18.53 -8.60 1.58
C THR A 80 19.64 -8.61 2.63
N TYR A 81 19.89 -7.50 3.32
CA TYR A 81 20.90 -7.42 4.37
C TYR A 81 20.57 -8.34 5.57
N LEU A 82 19.32 -8.31 6.05
CA LEU A 82 18.86 -9.16 7.16
C LEU A 82 18.96 -10.65 6.83
N HIS A 83 18.62 -11.02 5.59
CA HIS A 83 18.64 -12.41 5.16
C HIS A 83 20.07 -12.92 4.89
N TYR A 84 20.95 -12.07 4.36
CA TYR A 84 22.37 -12.38 4.18
C TYR A 84 23.08 -12.69 5.50
N GLN A 85 22.63 -12.08 6.61
CA GLN A 85 23.16 -12.35 7.93
C GLN A 85 22.62 -13.64 8.57
N SER A 86 21.52 -14.20 8.06
CA SER A 86 20.75 -15.25 8.76
C SER A 86 20.78 -16.64 8.12
N GLU A 87 21.10 -16.81 6.82
CA GLU A 87 21.08 -18.12 6.16
C GLU A 87 22.32 -18.34 5.25
N GLU A 88 22.95 -19.52 5.34
CA GLU A 88 24.05 -19.96 4.44
C GLU A 88 23.56 -20.25 3.01
N ALA A 89 22.25 -20.48 2.81
CA ALA A 89 21.64 -20.76 1.50
C ALA A 89 20.39 -19.89 1.30
N VAL A 90 20.53 -18.81 0.53
CA VAL A 90 19.48 -17.83 0.27
C VAL A 90 18.32 -18.45 -0.54
N ASP A 91 17.18 -18.69 0.11
CA ASP A 91 15.93 -19.01 -0.60
C ASP A 91 15.30 -17.73 -1.14
N VAL A 92 15.65 -17.39 -2.38
CA VAL A 92 15.17 -16.20 -3.10
C VAL A 92 13.65 -16.07 -3.09
N LYS A 93 12.89 -17.19 -3.11
CA LYS A 93 11.42 -17.15 -3.11
C LYS A 93 10.87 -16.69 -1.76
N LYS A 94 11.50 -17.09 -0.66
CA LYS A 94 11.11 -16.63 0.68
C LYS A 94 11.46 -15.16 0.88
N LEU A 95 12.64 -14.74 0.40
CA LEU A 95 13.09 -13.34 0.45
C LEU A 95 12.11 -12.41 -0.29
N LEU A 96 11.79 -12.71 -1.55
CA LEU A 96 10.89 -11.89 -2.37
C LEU A 96 9.50 -11.77 -1.74
N LYS A 97 8.98 -12.85 -1.14
CA LYS A 97 7.70 -12.81 -0.41
C LYS A 97 7.78 -11.97 0.85
N GLY A 98 8.92 -11.98 1.55
CA GLY A 98 9.17 -11.12 2.71
C GLY A 98 9.15 -9.64 2.33
N ILE A 99 9.93 -9.27 1.32
CA ILE A 99 9.99 -7.92 0.75
C ILE A 99 8.59 -7.46 0.35
N TRP A 100 7.88 -8.25 -0.47
CA TRP A 100 6.57 -7.89 -0.99
C TRP A 100 5.54 -7.64 0.13
N ARG A 101 5.54 -8.48 1.16
CA ARG A 101 4.63 -8.32 2.31
C ARG A 101 4.96 -7.09 3.12
N PHE A 102 6.24 -6.79 3.34
CA PHE A 102 6.62 -5.60 4.07
C PHE A 102 6.26 -4.33 3.29
N THR A 103 6.45 -4.35 1.96
CA THR A 103 5.96 -3.30 1.06
C THR A 103 4.46 -3.07 1.23
N PHE A 104 3.64 -4.12 1.25
CA PHE A 104 2.20 -3.98 1.54
C PHE A 104 1.94 -3.21 2.84
N PHE A 105 2.60 -3.58 3.95
CA PHE A 105 2.39 -2.91 5.23
C PHE A 105 2.82 -1.44 5.21
N VAL A 106 3.99 -1.14 4.66
CA VAL A 106 4.50 0.24 4.58
C VAL A 106 3.58 1.11 3.73
N PHE A 107 3.16 0.63 2.56
CA PHE A 107 2.28 1.39 1.67
C PHE A 107 0.86 1.51 2.20
N MET A 108 0.34 0.50 2.92
CA MET A 108 -0.94 0.61 3.61
C MET A 108 -0.90 1.72 4.68
N MET A 109 0.18 1.79 5.46
CA MET A 109 0.35 2.79 6.51
C MET A 109 0.54 4.20 5.93
N LEU A 110 1.39 4.35 4.91
CA LEU A 110 1.55 5.61 4.17
C LEU A 110 0.23 6.07 3.57
N TYR A 111 -0.51 5.17 2.94
CA TYR A 111 -1.82 5.47 2.38
C TYR A 111 -2.75 6.11 3.42
N PHE A 112 -2.86 5.54 4.62
CA PHE A 112 -3.69 6.12 5.68
C PHE A 112 -3.19 7.48 6.15
N LEU A 113 -1.88 7.64 6.32
CA LEU A 113 -1.28 8.91 6.73
C LEU A 113 -1.56 10.01 5.69
N LEU A 114 -1.37 9.71 4.40
CA LEU A 114 -1.67 10.66 3.32
C LEU A 114 -3.17 10.95 3.23
N LEU A 115 -4.04 9.98 3.46
CA LEU A 115 -5.50 10.19 3.44
C LEU A 115 -5.94 11.13 4.56
N LEU A 116 -5.46 10.89 5.78
CA LEU A 116 -5.73 11.75 6.92
C LEU A 116 -5.18 13.16 6.69
N TYR A 117 -3.94 13.26 6.21
CA TYR A 117 -3.34 14.55 5.88
C TYR A 117 -4.15 15.30 4.82
N GLY A 118 -4.50 14.63 3.72
CA GLY A 118 -5.30 15.21 2.63
C GLY A 118 -6.69 15.66 3.09
N LEU A 119 -7.34 14.87 3.95
CA LEU A 119 -8.63 15.22 4.53
C LEU A 119 -8.53 16.44 5.44
N ILE A 120 -7.54 16.49 6.33
CA ILE A 120 -7.31 17.62 7.24
C ILE A 120 -7.00 18.88 6.44
N SER A 121 -6.12 18.80 5.43
CA SER A 121 -5.80 19.96 4.58
C SER A 121 -7.02 20.50 3.84
N TYR A 122 -7.89 19.61 3.36
CA TYR A 122 -9.12 19.99 2.69
C TYR A 122 -10.08 20.69 3.65
N LEU A 123 -10.34 20.10 4.82
CA LEU A 123 -11.22 20.69 5.82
C LEU A 123 -10.72 22.06 6.27
N LEU A 124 -9.43 22.18 6.57
CA LEU A 124 -8.84 23.44 7.02
C LEU A 124 -8.98 24.55 5.97
N SER A 125 -8.75 24.22 4.68
CA SER A 125 -8.95 25.15 3.57
C SER A 125 -10.41 25.57 3.39
N SER A 126 -11.36 24.68 3.70
CA SER A 126 -12.80 24.94 3.60
C SER A 126 -13.35 25.74 4.78
N PHE A 127 -12.67 25.77 5.93
CA PHE A 127 -13.09 26.55 7.11
C PHE A 127 -12.43 27.93 7.18
N LEU A 128 -11.24 28.10 6.59
CA LEU A 128 -10.49 29.36 6.57
C LEU A 128 -10.73 30.21 5.30
N GLY A 129 -11.45 29.68 4.32
CA GLY A 129 -11.91 30.40 3.11
C GLY A 129 -13.40 30.67 3.17
#